data_AF-A0A3D5T2W1-F1
#
_entry.id   AF-A0A3D5T2W1-F1
#
_cell.length_a   1.000
_cell.length_b   1.000
_cell.length_c   1.000
_cell.angle_alpha   90.00
_cell.angle_beta   90.00
_cell.angle_gamma   90.00
#
_symmetry.space_group_name_H-M   'P 1'
#
loop_
_entity.id
_entity.type
_entity.pdbx_description
1 polymer ?
#
loop_
_entity_poly.entity_id
_entity_poly.type
_entity_poly.pdbx_seq_one_letter_code
_entity_poly.pdbx_strand_id
1 'polypeptide(L)'
;MDAELTSQTIKAAENFQIAQSYFSDILNETVVIFSLIVAAIVTILVSLYFLFNWKVSQRQIHSEVDKAIATAKNEILSIIAEFKEQINKEGKESQQRIADDLKKHEQMLTYLRGEICRQMGLFWESEKSYNVAFIWFLRAANYFASSDEESLARTHFNFAVRMLNKVEGGKFSLDPNIVGEYQSMLEGIDDKKYRLEKQMLEDTIKVLLSK
;
A
#
# COMPACT_ATOMS: atom_id res chain seq x y z
N MET A 1 -90.08 -81.84 -9.38
CA MET A 1 -89.63 -81.28 -8.08
C MET A 1 -88.15 -81.53 -7.81
N ASP A 2 -87.57 -82.64 -8.30
CA ASP A 2 -86.16 -82.98 -7.97
C ASP A 2 -85.07 -82.21 -8.72
N ALA A 3 -85.33 -81.70 -9.93
CA ALA A 3 -84.34 -80.95 -10.72
C ALA A 3 -84.10 -79.52 -10.20
N GLU A 4 -85.07 -78.96 -9.48
CA GLU A 4 -85.01 -77.59 -8.96
C GLU A 4 -84.26 -77.54 -7.61
N LEU A 5 -84.43 -78.58 -6.78
CA LEU A 5 -83.67 -78.80 -5.55
C LEU A 5 -82.18 -79.09 -5.80
N THR A 6 -81.85 -79.83 -6.86
CA THR A 6 -80.45 -80.07 -7.27
C THR A 6 -79.78 -78.82 -7.83
N SER A 7 -80.51 -78.00 -8.60
CA SER A 7 -80.00 -76.72 -9.10
C SER A 7 -79.72 -75.70 -7.98
N GLN A 8 -80.58 -75.64 -6.94
CA GLN A 8 -80.37 -74.75 -5.79
C GLN A 8 -79.22 -75.20 -4.89
N THR A 9 -79.02 -76.50 -4.71
CA THR A 9 -77.90 -77.03 -3.91
C THR A 9 -76.55 -76.86 -4.60
N ILE A 10 -76.48 -76.99 -5.93
CA ILE A 10 -75.26 -76.71 -6.71
C ILE A 10 -74.91 -75.22 -6.63
N LYS A 11 -75.88 -74.32 -6.82
CA LYS A 11 -75.65 -72.87 -6.67
C LYS A 11 -75.23 -72.47 -5.24
N ALA A 12 -75.78 -73.11 -4.22
CA ALA A 12 -75.38 -72.87 -2.83
C ALA A 12 -73.94 -73.34 -2.56
N ALA A 13 -73.53 -74.49 -3.13
CA ALA A 13 -72.16 -75.00 -3.02
C ALA A 13 -71.14 -74.12 -3.77
N GLU A 14 -71.48 -73.66 -4.98
CA GLU A 14 -70.64 -72.73 -5.74
C GLU A 14 -70.49 -71.38 -5.02
N ASN A 15 -71.58 -70.82 -4.49
CA ASN A 15 -71.52 -69.59 -3.70
C ASN A 15 -70.70 -69.74 -2.41
N PHE A 16 -70.73 -70.92 -1.78
CA PHE A 16 -69.93 -71.21 -0.59
C PHE A 16 -68.44 -71.33 -0.92
N GLN A 17 -68.08 -71.98 -2.03
CA GLN A 17 -66.68 -72.04 -2.49
C GLN A 17 -66.12 -70.66 -2.84
N ILE A 18 -66.92 -69.82 -3.50
CA ILE A 18 -66.54 -68.43 -3.80
C ILE A 18 -66.30 -67.67 -2.48
N ALA A 19 -67.24 -67.75 -1.53
CA ALA A 19 -67.07 -67.09 -0.23
C ALA A 19 -65.82 -67.59 0.52
N GLN A 20 -65.53 -68.89 0.51
CA GLN A 20 -64.36 -69.47 1.15
C GLN A 20 -63.04 -69.00 0.52
N SER A 21 -62.99 -68.87 -0.81
CA SER A 21 -61.83 -68.30 -1.52
C SER A 21 -61.62 -66.84 -1.14
N TYR A 22 -62.68 -66.03 -1.15
CA TYR A 22 -62.61 -64.61 -0.76
C TYR A 22 -62.10 -64.43 0.68
N PHE A 23 -62.57 -65.25 1.64
CA PHE A 23 -62.09 -65.17 3.02
C PHE A 23 -60.62 -65.60 3.17
N SER A 24 -60.17 -66.60 2.41
CA SER A 24 -58.78 -67.05 2.42
C SER A 24 -57.84 -65.97 1.88
N ASP A 25 -58.22 -65.29 0.80
CA ASP A 25 -57.42 -64.25 0.18
C ASP A 25 -57.30 -63.01 1.08
N ILE A 26 -58.41 -62.60 1.72
CA ILE A 26 -58.42 -61.48 2.68
C ILE A 26 -57.54 -61.79 3.91
N LEU A 27 -57.60 -63.02 4.44
CA LEU A 27 -56.76 -63.44 5.57
C LEU A 27 -55.28 -63.41 5.20
N ASN A 28 -54.91 -63.86 4.00
CA ASN A 28 -53.53 -63.88 3.54
C ASN A 28 -52.99 -62.46 3.32
N GLU A 29 -53.74 -61.59 2.64
CA GLU A 29 -53.36 -60.19 2.44
C GLU A 29 -53.18 -59.44 3.77
N THR A 30 -54.07 -59.68 4.73
CA THR A 30 -53.98 -59.05 6.06
C THR A 30 -52.71 -59.49 6.81
N VAL A 31 -52.33 -60.77 6.71
CA VAL A 31 -51.09 -61.30 7.32
C VAL A 31 -49.84 -60.72 6.65
N VAL A 32 -49.84 -60.57 5.32
CA VAL A 32 -48.74 -59.94 4.57
C VAL A 32 -48.59 -58.46 4.95
N ILE A 33 -49.70 -57.73 5.06
CA ILE A 33 -49.68 -56.32 5.48
C ILE A 33 -49.18 -56.20 6.92
N PHE A 34 -49.66 -57.05 7.83
CA PHE A 34 -49.23 -57.03 9.23
C PHE A 34 -47.74 -57.35 9.38
N SER A 35 -47.25 -58.37 8.67
CA SER A 35 -45.82 -58.73 8.69
C SER A 35 -44.91 -57.63 8.13
N LEU A 36 -45.34 -56.92 7.08
CA LEU A 36 -44.63 -55.75 6.56
C LEU A 36 -44.55 -54.61 7.58
N ILE A 37 -45.65 -54.32 8.28
CA ILE A 37 -45.69 -53.29 9.33
C ILE A 37 -44.73 -53.66 10.48
N VAL A 38 -44.77 -54.92 10.93
CA VAL A 38 -43.88 -55.40 11.99
C VAL A 38 -42.40 -55.32 11.56
N ALA A 39 -42.07 -55.71 10.33
CA ALA A 39 -40.72 -55.62 9.80
C ALA A 39 -40.23 -54.16 9.74
N ALA A 40 -41.08 -53.22 9.31
CA ALA A 40 -40.76 -51.81 9.27
C ALA A 40 -40.48 -51.25 10.68
N ILE A 41 -41.31 -51.60 11.66
CA ILE A 41 -41.14 -51.17 13.06
C ILE A 41 -39.84 -51.71 13.65
N VAL A 42 -39.53 -52.99 13.44
CA VAL A 42 -38.27 -53.59 13.93
C VAL A 42 -37.06 -52.91 13.28
N THR A 43 -37.10 -52.62 11.99
CA THR A 43 -35.98 -51.97 11.27
C THR A 43 -35.72 -50.56 11.81
N ILE A 44 -36.78 -49.79 12.07
CA ILE A 44 -36.69 -48.45 12.68
C ILE A 44 -36.12 -48.54 14.10
N LEU A 45 -36.60 -49.50 14.92
CA LEU A 45 -36.11 -49.70 16.28
C LEU A 45 -34.63 -50.10 16.32
N VAL A 46 -34.18 -50.98 15.43
CA VAL A 46 -32.76 -51.37 15.32
C VAL A 46 -31.90 -50.18 14.91
N SER A 47 -32.37 -49.38 13.95
CA SER A 47 -31.65 -48.18 13.48
C SER A 47 -31.52 -47.13 14.59
N LEU A 48 -32.61 -46.90 15.34
CA LEU A 48 -32.60 -46.00 16.50
C LEU A 48 -31.70 -46.54 17.61
N TYR A 49 -31.74 -47.84 17.90
CA TYR A 49 -30.86 -48.47 18.89
C TYR A 49 -29.39 -48.31 18.51
N PHE A 50 -29.03 -48.48 17.24
CA PHE A 50 -27.67 -48.24 16.75
C PHE A 50 -27.26 -46.77 16.90
N LEU A 51 -28.13 -45.82 16.56
CA LEU A 51 -27.85 -44.39 16.72
C LEU A 51 -27.67 -43.99 18.20
N PHE A 52 -28.53 -44.50 19.10
CA PHE A 52 -28.44 -44.20 20.54
C PHE A 52 -27.25 -44.87 21.23
N ASN A 53 -26.80 -46.04 20.76
CA ASN A 53 -25.61 -46.71 21.28
C ASN A 53 -24.31 -46.37 20.55
N TRP A 54 -24.36 -45.55 19.49
CA TRP A 54 -23.16 -45.01 18.85
C TRP A 54 -22.51 -43.97 19.77
N LYS A 55 -21.72 -44.44 20.74
CA LYS A 55 -20.91 -43.59 21.60
C LYS A 55 -19.75 -43.02 20.79
N VAL A 56 -19.92 -41.82 20.26
CA VAL A 56 -18.78 -41.02 19.78
C VAL A 56 -17.85 -40.83 20.98
N SER A 57 -16.63 -41.38 20.89
CA SER A 57 -15.70 -41.32 22.01
C SER A 57 -15.23 -39.88 22.23
N GLN A 58 -15.00 -39.48 23.49
CA GLN A 58 -14.43 -38.16 23.78
C GLN A 58 -13.11 -37.91 23.04
N ARG A 59 -12.32 -38.96 22.75
CA ARG A 59 -11.12 -38.90 21.92
C ARG A 59 -11.39 -38.50 20.47
N GLN A 60 -12.47 -38.99 19.86
CA GLN A 60 -12.84 -38.59 18.49
C GLN A 60 -13.29 -37.13 18.44
N ILE A 61 -14.06 -36.69 19.44
CA ILE A 61 -14.49 -35.28 19.53
C ILE A 61 -13.27 -34.37 19.74
N HIS A 62 -12.36 -34.70 20.67
CA HIS A 62 -11.13 -33.93 20.86
C HIS A 62 -10.27 -33.90 19.60
N SER A 63 -10.08 -35.03 18.91
CA SER A 63 -9.29 -35.07 17.69
C SER A 63 -9.85 -34.17 16.58
N GLU A 64 -11.17 -34.12 16.40
CA GLU A 64 -11.79 -33.28 15.36
C GLU A 64 -11.79 -31.80 15.77
N VAL A 65 -11.99 -31.50 17.06
CA VAL A 65 -11.86 -30.14 17.59
C VAL A 65 -10.42 -29.64 17.48
N ASP A 66 -9.43 -30.45 17.83
CA ASP A 66 -8.01 -30.09 17.73
C ASP A 66 -7.60 -29.84 16.28
N LYS A 67 -8.10 -30.65 15.33
CA LYS A 67 -7.91 -30.39 13.89
C LYS A 67 -8.54 -29.07 13.48
N ALA A 68 -9.78 -28.79 13.88
CA ALA A 68 -10.45 -27.54 13.56
C ALA A 68 -9.71 -26.32 14.14
N ILE A 69 -9.24 -26.42 15.39
CA ILE A 69 -8.42 -25.39 16.04
C ILE A 69 -7.09 -25.21 15.31
N ALA A 70 -6.42 -26.29 14.92
CA ALA A 70 -5.17 -26.22 14.18
C ALA A 70 -5.34 -25.55 12.81
N THR A 71 -6.41 -25.89 12.08
CA THR A 71 -6.76 -25.26 10.80
C THR A 71 -7.06 -23.77 10.97
N ALA A 72 -7.94 -23.42 11.91
CA ALA A 72 -8.27 -22.02 12.20
C ALA A 72 -7.04 -21.20 12.62
N LYS A 73 -6.15 -21.79 13.44
CA LYS A 73 -4.89 -21.17 13.83
C LYS A 73 -3.98 -20.93 12.63
N ASN A 74 -3.86 -21.88 11.72
CA ASN A 74 -3.04 -21.73 10.51
C ASN A 74 -3.60 -20.66 9.56
N GLU A 75 -4.92 -20.60 9.40
CA GLU A 75 -5.58 -19.54 8.63
C GLU A 75 -5.33 -18.15 9.24
N ILE A 76 -5.49 -18.01 10.56
CA ILE A 76 -5.18 -16.75 11.27
C ILE A 76 -3.71 -16.36 11.09
N LEU A 77 -2.78 -17.31 11.20
CA LEU A 77 -1.36 -17.04 11.00
C LEU A 77 -1.05 -16.60 9.56
N SER A 78 -1.72 -17.18 8.56
CA SER A 78 -1.61 -16.76 7.16
C SER A 78 -2.08 -15.32 6.98
N ILE A 79 -3.26 -14.98 7.51
CA ILE A 79 -3.81 -13.62 7.45
C ILE A 79 -2.87 -12.62 8.14
N ILE A 80 -2.32 -12.97 9.31
CA ILE A 80 -1.36 -12.11 10.02
C ILE A 80 -0.08 -11.89 9.18
N ALA A 81 0.40 -12.93 8.47
CA ALA A 81 1.56 -12.81 7.61
C ALA A 81 1.29 -11.87 6.42
N GLU A 82 0.14 -12.04 5.75
CA GLU A 82 -0.30 -11.16 4.66
C GLU A 82 -0.46 -9.71 5.11
N PHE A 83 -1.10 -9.46 6.26
CA PHE A 83 -1.23 -8.12 6.83
C PHE A 83 0.12 -7.49 7.18
N LYS A 84 1.05 -8.27 7.74
CA LYS A 84 2.41 -7.77 8.04
C LYS A 84 3.16 -7.41 6.76
N GLU A 85 3.03 -8.21 5.70
CA GLU A 85 3.63 -7.92 4.41
C GLU A 85 3.04 -6.64 3.81
N GLN A 86 1.71 -6.50 3.83
CA GLN A 86 1.02 -5.32 3.31
C GLN A 86 1.41 -4.06 4.08
N ILE A 87 1.39 -4.08 5.42
CA ILE A 87 1.80 -2.93 6.25
C ILE A 87 3.26 -2.55 5.97
N ASN A 88 4.16 -3.53 5.85
CA ASN A 88 5.56 -3.24 5.53
C ASN A 88 5.73 -2.64 4.14
N LYS A 89 4.96 -3.12 3.15
CA LYS A 89 4.98 -2.59 1.79
C LYS A 89 4.45 -1.16 1.75
N GLU A 90 3.26 -0.92 2.28
CA GLU A 90 2.66 0.42 2.34
C GLU A 90 3.51 1.40 3.16
N GLY A 91 4.10 0.93 4.27
CA GLY A 91 5.04 1.71 5.08
C GLY A 91 6.29 2.13 4.30
N LYS A 92 6.91 1.20 3.55
CA LYS A 92 8.06 1.51 2.70
C LYS A 92 7.70 2.44 1.54
N GLU A 93 6.57 2.22 0.88
CA GLU A 93 6.09 3.09 -0.19
C GLU A 93 5.77 4.51 0.30
N SER A 94 5.21 4.64 1.49
CA SER A 94 4.94 5.93 2.13
C SER A 94 6.23 6.65 2.51
N GLN A 95 7.19 5.94 3.11
CA GLN A 95 8.52 6.49 3.42
C GLN A 95 9.23 6.97 2.16
N GLN A 96 9.20 6.20 1.08
CA GLN A 96 9.80 6.59 -0.19
C GLN A 96 9.12 7.85 -0.75
N ARG A 97 7.78 7.91 -0.76
CA ARG A 97 7.03 9.10 -1.21
C ARG A 97 7.39 10.34 -0.42
N ILE A 98 7.45 10.25 0.91
CA ILE A 98 7.84 11.38 1.77
C ILE A 98 9.28 11.82 1.48
N ALA A 99 10.20 10.88 1.31
CA ALA A 99 11.59 11.20 0.97
C ALA A 99 11.70 11.91 -0.39
N ASP A 100 10.95 11.46 -1.39
CA ASP A 100 10.92 12.07 -2.72
C ASP A 100 10.31 13.49 -2.68
N ASP A 101 9.22 13.69 -1.94
CA ASP A 101 8.60 15.00 -1.76
C ASP A 101 9.51 15.96 -0.98
N LEU A 102 10.16 15.51 0.08
CA LEU A 102 11.15 16.29 0.82
C LEU A 102 12.27 16.76 -0.11
N LYS A 103 12.84 15.84 -0.89
CA LYS A 103 13.89 16.17 -1.86
C LYS A 103 13.43 17.21 -2.88
N LYS A 104 12.21 17.08 -3.40
CA LYS A 104 11.62 18.05 -4.33
C LYS A 104 11.44 19.43 -3.68
N HIS A 105 10.97 19.48 -2.44
CA HIS A 105 10.81 20.73 -1.70
C HIS A 105 12.15 21.38 -1.36
N GLU A 106 13.15 20.60 -0.98
CA GLU A 106 14.53 21.07 -0.79
C GLU A 106 15.07 21.70 -2.08
N GLN A 107 14.88 21.04 -3.23
CA GLN A 107 15.26 21.62 -4.53
C GLN A 107 14.51 22.91 -4.85
N MET A 108 13.21 23.00 -4.54
CA MET A 108 12.41 24.20 -4.78
C MET A 108 12.83 25.38 -3.90
N LEU A 109 13.07 25.14 -2.60
CA LEU A 109 13.67 26.13 -1.70
C LEU A 109 15.06 26.53 -2.22
N THR A 110 15.79 25.52 -2.71
CA THR A 110 17.08 25.67 -3.39
C THR A 110 16.95 26.28 -4.80
N TYR A 111 15.77 26.64 -5.30
CA TYR A 111 15.66 27.50 -6.48
C TYR A 111 15.27 28.92 -6.05
N LEU A 112 14.28 29.00 -5.17
CA LEU A 112 13.71 30.24 -4.67
C LEU A 112 14.77 31.15 -4.04
N ARG A 113 15.67 30.62 -3.20
CA ARG A 113 16.69 31.44 -2.54
C ARG A 113 17.70 32.01 -3.53
N GLY A 114 18.09 31.26 -4.56
CA GLY A 114 18.94 31.74 -5.65
C GLY A 114 18.28 32.88 -6.44
N GLU A 115 16.99 32.70 -6.78
CA GLU A 115 16.22 33.72 -7.49
C GLU A 115 16.00 34.99 -6.67
N ILE A 116 15.73 34.86 -5.36
CA ILE A 116 15.66 36.00 -4.44
C ILE A 116 16.98 36.78 -4.46
N CYS A 117 18.12 36.08 -4.35
CA CYS A 117 19.43 36.74 -4.40
C CYS A 117 19.63 37.50 -5.72
N ARG A 118 19.23 36.90 -6.85
CA ARG A 118 19.31 37.54 -8.17
C ARG A 118 18.45 38.81 -8.24
N GLN A 119 17.20 38.74 -7.81
CA GLN A 119 16.29 39.89 -7.81
C GLN A 119 16.79 41.02 -6.90
N MET A 120 17.30 40.67 -5.72
CA MET A 120 17.92 41.65 -4.82
C MET A 120 19.14 42.29 -5.47
N GLY A 121 20.00 41.52 -6.14
CA GLY A 121 21.14 42.07 -6.89
C GLY A 121 20.72 43.07 -7.96
N LEU A 122 19.70 42.74 -8.75
CA LEU A 122 19.15 43.63 -9.78
C LEU A 122 18.54 44.91 -9.19
N PHE A 123 17.83 44.81 -8.09
CA PHE A 123 17.28 45.96 -7.37
C PHE A 123 18.38 46.91 -6.89
N TRP A 124 19.40 46.38 -6.20
CA TRP A 124 20.49 47.24 -5.72
C TRP A 124 21.34 47.81 -6.85
N GLU A 125 21.42 47.11 -7.98
CA GLU A 125 22.03 47.65 -9.20
C GLU A 125 21.24 48.87 -9.73
N SER A 126 19.90 48.82 -9.75
CA SER A 126 19.08 49.97 -10.18
C SER A 126 19.20 51.16 -9.23
N GLU A 127 19.36 50.90 -7.93
CA GLU A 127 19.64 51.91 -6.91
C GLU A 127 21.10 52.38 -6.88
N LYS A 128 21.93 51.95 -7.83
CA LYS A 128 23.37 52.28 -7.93
C LYS A 128 24.19 51.89 -6.69
N SER A 129 23.67 51.01 -5.84
CA SER A 129 24.35 50.47 -4.67
C SER A 129 25.15 49.22 -5.08
N TYR A 130 26.21 49.44 -5.86
CA TYR A 130 26.91 48.34 -6.54
C TYR A 130 27.66 47.39 -5.60
N ASN A 131 28.06 47.84 -4.41
CA ASN A 131 28.61 47.00 -3.36
C ASN A 131 27.58 45.98 -2.84
N VAL A 132 26.34 46.43 -2.62
CA VAL A 132 25.23 45.57 -2.19
C VAL A 132 24.78 44.66 -3.33
N ALA A 133 24.72 45.19 -4.57
CA ALA A 133 24.43 44.36 -5.74
C ALA A 133 25.48 43.24 -5.92
N PHE A 134 26.76 43.56 -5.76
CA PHE A 134 27.87 42.60 -5.82
C PHE A 134 27.66 41.43 -4.84
N ILE A 135 27.40 41.71 -3.57
CA ILE A 135 27.27 40.63 -2.58
C ILE A 135 26.06 39.74 -2.88
N TRP A 136 24.96 40.30 -3.38
CA TRP A 136 23.80 39.51 -3.79
C TRP A 136 24.06 38.61 -4.99
N PHE A 137 24.78 39.11 -6.01
CA PHE A 137 25.18 38.28 -7.14
C PHE A 137 26.18 37.20 -6.74
N LEU A 138 27.09 37.48 -5.82
CA LEU A 138 28.01 36.48 -5.29
C LEU A 138 27.27 35.38 -4.50
N ARG A 139 26.30 35.76 -3.65
CA ARG A 139 25.44 34.81 -2.93
C ARG A 139 24.69 33.90 -3.89
N ALA A 140 24.14 34.45 -4.96
CA ALA A 140 23.48 33.67 -6.01
C ALA A 140 24.48 32.73 -6.72
N ALA A 141 25.68 33.20 -7.05
CA ALA A 141 26.71 32.41 -7.70
C ALA A 141 27.17 31.22 -6.84
N ASN A 142 27.49 31.46 -5.57
CA ASN A 142 27.89 30.44 -4.60
C ASN A 142 26.83 29.34 -4.48
N TYR A 143 25.58 29.76 -4.43
CA TYR A 143 24.47 28.85 -4.30
C TYR A 143 24.23 27.97 -5.53
N PHE A 144 24.27 28.56 -6.74
CA PHE A 144 24.16 27.77 -7.98
C PHE A 144 25.38 26.87 -8.18
N ALA A 145 26.57 27.30 -7.73
CA ALA A 145 27.75 26.44 -7.71
C ALA A 145 27.57 25.22 -6.79
N SER A 146 26.96 25.42 -5.61
CA SER A 146 26.65 24.34 -4.64
C SER A 146 25.55 23.40 -5.13
N SER A 147 24.73 23.84 -6.09
CA SER A 147 23.62 23.07 -6.67
C SER A 147 23.98 22.45 -8.03
N ASP A 148 25.27 22.47 -8.41
CA ASP A 148 25.80 21.98 -9.69
C ASP A 148 25.25 22.67 -10.97
N GLU A 149 24.60 23.83 -10.82
CA GLU A 149 24.05 24.62 -11.92
C GLU A 149 25.10 25.55 -12.52
N GLU A 150 26.04 24.97 -13.26
CA GLU A 150 27.25 25.67 -13.73
C GLU A 150 26.98 26.92 -14.58
N SER A 151 26.05 26.85 -15.53
CA SER A 151 25.71 27.98 -16.41
C SER A 151 25.17 29.18 -15.60
N LEU A 152 24.31 28.90 -14.61
CA LEU A 152 23.75 29.93 -13.75
C LEU A 152 24.80 30.48 -12.79
N ALA A 153 25.62 29.62 -12.19
CA ALA A 153 26.73 30.04 -11.33
C ALA A 153 27.66 31.02 -12.07
N ARG A 154 28.11 30.66 -13.28
CA ARG A 154 28.96 31.52 -14.12
C ARG A 154 28.30 32.85 -14.48
N THR A 155 27.02 32.82 -14.82
CA THR A 155 26.25 34.03 -15.12
C THR A 155 26.25 35.00 -13.94
N HIS A 156 26.02 34.48 -12.73
CA HIS A 156 26.00 35.30 -11.51
C HIS A 156 27.39 35.77 -11.09
N PHE A 157 28.43 34.95 -11.30
CA PHE A 157 29.82 35.37 -11.15
C PHE A 157 30.15 36.57 -12.08
N ASN A 158 29.74 36.49 -13.33
CA ASN A 158 29.94 37.60 -14.29
C ASN A 158 29.20 38.87 -13.86
N PHE A 159 27.99 38.75 -13.29
CA PHE A 159 27.30 39.91 -12.72
C PHE A 159 28.04 40.49 -11.50
N ALA A 160 28.58 39.64 -10.63
CA ALA A 160 29.38 40.07 -9.49
C ALA A 160 30.63 40.85 -9.94
N VAL A 161 31.38 40.32 -10.90
CA VAL A 161 32.54 41.01 -11.51
C VAL A 161 32.11 42.35 -12.14
N ARG A 162 31.00 42.36 -12.90
CA ARG A 162 30.47 43.59 -13.50
C ARG A 162 30.17 44.66 -12.46
N MET A 163 29.67 44.27 -11.29
CA MET A 163 29.37 45.22 -10.21
C MET A 163 30.66 45.79 -9.61
N LEU A 164 31.66 44.96 -9.35
CA LEU A 164 32.96 45.43 -8.85
C LEU A 164 33.65 46.38 -9.82
N ASN A 165 33.62 46.12 -11.13
CA ASN A 165 34.19 47.03 -12.13
C ASN A 165 33.53 48.42 -12.10
N LYS A 166 32.24 48.51 -11.73
CA LYS A 166 31.56 49.81 -11.54
C LYS A 166 32.02 50.54 -10.28
N VAL A 167 32.44 49.81 -9.24
CA VAL A 167 33.09 50.35 -8.03
C VAL A 167 34.50 50.84 -8.39
N GLU A 168 35.28 50.03 -9.12
CA GLU A 168 36.68 50.30 -9.49
C GLU A 168 36.87 51.53 -10.35
N GLY A 169 35.90 51.83 -11.23
CA GLY A 169 35.84 53.05 -12.04
C GLY A 169 35.73 54.36 -11.25
N GLY A 170 35.96 54.35 -9.94
CA GLY A 170 36.10 55.51 -9.08
C GLY A 170 34.78 56.18 -8.70
N LYS A 171 33.64 55.54 -8.99
CA LYS A 171 32.32 56.13 -8.75
C LYS A 171 31.78 55.82 -7.34
N PHE A 172 32.27 54.75 -6.70
CA PHE A 172 31.75 54.24 -5.42
C PHE A 172 32.87 53.54 -4.63
N SER A 173 32.70 53.42 -3.30
CA SER A 173 33.64 52.74 -2.39
C SER A 173 33.16 51.34 -2.02
N LEU A 174 34.10 50.41 -1.81
CA LEU A 174 33.81 49.08 -1.26
C LEU A 174 33.75 49.15 0.27
N ASP A 175 32.73 48.53 0.88
CA ASP A 175 32.65 48.41 2.34
C ASP A 175 33.56 47.25 2.81
N PRO A 176 34.49 47.47 3.77
CA PRO A 176 35.33 46.42 4.34
C PRO A 176 34.56 45.21 4.89
N ASN A 177 33.34 45.41 5.40
CA ASN A 177 32.51 44.32 5.91
C ASN A 177 32.10 43.32 4.82
N ILE A 178 32.02 43.78 3.57
CA ILE A 178 31.68 42.94 2.41
C ILE A 178 32.86 42.04 2.02
N VAL A 179 34.10 42.45 2.32
CA VAL A 179 35.31 41.69 1.97
C VAL A 179 35.36 40.35 2.71
N GLY A 180 35.11 40.35 4.03
CA GLY A 180 35.10 39.12 4.82
C GLY A 180 33.99 38.16 4.40
N GLU A 181 32.81 38.69 4.08
CA GLU A 181 31.69 37.88 3.60
C GLU A 181 31.99 37.23 2.24
N TYR A 182 32.60 37.98 1.32
CA TYR A 182 33.02 37.49 0.02
C TYR A 182 34.06 36.36 0.12
N GLN A 183 35.09 36.53 0.96
CA GLN A 183 36.15 35.54 1.15
C GLN A 183 35.56 34.21 1.64
N SER A 184 34.69 34.28 2.64
CA SER A 184 34.00 33.11 3.18
C SER A 184 33.17 32.38 2.12
N MET A 185 32.48 33.11 1.22
CA MET A 185 31.71 32.48 0.15
C MET A 185 32.59 31.84 -0.92
N LEU A 186 33.74 32.43 -1.25
CA LEU A 186 34.64 31.87 -2.25
C LEU A 186 35.36 30.60 -1.79
N GLU A 187 35.67 30.49 -0.49
CA GLU A 187 36.29 29.28 0.08
C GLU A 187 35.43 28.03 -0.17
N GLY A 188 34.10 28.17 -0.17
CA GLY A 188 33.16 27.07 -0.40
C GLY A 188 33.00 26.64 -1.86
N ILE A 189 33.60 27.35 -2.82
CA ILE A 189 33.39 27.12 -4.26
C ILE A 189 34.59 26.38 -4.86
N ASP A 190 34.30 25.30 -5.59
CA ASP A 190 35.31 24.44 -6.23
C ASP A 190 36.23 25.19 -7.19
N ASP A 191 37.52 25.25 -6.81
CA ASP A 191 38.59 25.87 -7.58
C ASP A 191 38.83 25.22 -8.94
N LYS A 192 38.53 23.93 -9.13
CA LYS A 192 38.74 23.28 -10.43
C LYS A 192 37.71 23.73 -11.46
N LYS A 193 36.47 23.98 -11.02
CA LYS A 193 35.32 24.28 -11.88
C LYS A 193 35.17 25.78 -12.15
N TYR A 194 35.49 26.63 -11.17
CA TYR A 194 35.27 28.08 -11.22
C TYR A 194 36.55 28.92 -11.06
N ARG A 195 37.72 28.34 -11.41
CA ARG A 195 39.03 28.98 -11.22
C ARG A 195 39.10 30.39 -11.78
N LEU A 196 38.62 30.58 -13.01
CA LEU A 196 38.73 31.84 -13.74
C LEU A 196 37.88 32.92 -13.08
N GLU A 197 36.64 32.57 -12.72
CA GLU A 197 35.69 33.46 -12.06
C GLU A 197 36.22 33.91 -10.69
N LYS A 198 36.77 32.99 -9.90
CA LYS A 198 37.40 33.29 -8.61
C LYS A 198 38.60 34.22 -8.77
N GLN A 199 39.50 33.89 -9.70
CA GLN A 199 40.68 34.70 -9.98
C GLN A 199 40.30 36.12 -10.42
N MET A 200 39.32 36.26 -11.32
CA MET A 200 38.82 37.56 -11.76
C MET A 200 38.29 38.39 -10.57
N LEU A 201 37.49 37.78 -9.69
CA LEU A 201 36.98 38.46 -8.50
C LEU A 201 38.09 38.89 -7.54
N GLU A 202 39.04 38.00 -7.27
CA GLU A 202 40.18 38.29 -6.39
C GLU A 202 41.04 39.42 -6.94
N ASP A 203 41.33 39.40 -8.24
CA ASP A 203 42.13 40.43 -8.90
C ASP A 203 41.42 41.79 -8.86
N THR A 204 40.12 41.84 -9.17
CA THR A 204 39.34 43.09 -9.09
C THR A 204 39.29 43.64 -7.66
N ILE A 205 39.14 42.78 -6.65
CA ILE A 205 39.11 43.22 -5.23
C ILE A 205 40.47 43.69 -4.76
N LYS A 206 41.56 43.02 -5.14
CA LYS A 206 42.93 43.47 -4.82
C LYS A 206 43.19 44.87 -5.37
N VAL A 207 42.79 45.14 -6.61
CA VAL A 207 42.91 46.47 -7.22
C VAL A 207 42.11 47.50 -6.42
N LEU A 208 40.88 47.17 -6.03
CA LEU A 208 40.02 48.04 -5.22
C LEU A 208 40.60 48.37 -3.84
N LEU A 209 41.22 47.40 -3.17
CA LEU A 209 41.78 47.57 -1.81
C LEU A 209 43.19 48.20 -1.78
N SER A 210 43.87 48.26 -2.93
CA SER A 210 45.22 48.84 -3.06
C SER A 210 45.24 50.37 -3.24
N LYS A 211 44.07 51.01 -3.32
CA LYS A 211 43.87 52.47 -3.43
C LYS A 211 43.45 53.05 -2.09
#